data_AF-A0A391NMK9-F1
#
_entry.id   AF-A0A391NMK9-F1
#
_cell.length_a   1.000
_cell.length_b   1.000
_cell.length_c   1.000
_cell.angle_alpha   90.00
_cell.angle_beta   90.00
_cell.angle_gamma   90.00
#
_symmetry.space_group_name_H-M   'P 1'
#
loop_
_entity.id
_entity.type
_entity.pdbx_description
1 polymer ?
#
loop_
_entity_poly.entity_id
_entity_poly.type
_entity_poly.pdbx_seq_one_letter_code
_entity_poly.pdbx_strand_id
1 'polypeptide(L)'
;MLVQLGLCKGISTKEKMNGTIIEHYLVLTAPGKDQFGQDVEQSIGLKVSKRQLDSGIENAYKKYIGQQVAVPVYAKAWKSKTGTAFGMDLWLSDDGLPVPVQRVQPRPAAVAGGN
;
A
#
# COMPACT_ATOMS: atom_id res chain seq x y z
N MET A 1 13.85 3.25 1.85
CA MET A 1 12.46 3.04 2.28
C MET A 1 11.60 2.93 1.03
N LEU A 2 10.96 1.78 0.79
CA LEU A 2 10.02 1.61 -0.32
C LEU A 2 8.64 2.08 0.15
N VAL A 3 7.90 2.77 -0.72
CA VAL A 3 6.56 3.28 -0.41
C VAL A 3 5.56 2.82 -1.44
N GLN A 4 4.39 2.37 -0.98
CA GLN A 4 3.24 2.11 -1.82
C GLN A 4 2.30 3.32 -1.77
N LEU A 5 2.04 3.92 -2.93
CA LEU A 5 1.03 4.96 -3.08
C LEU A 5 -0.29 4.35 -3.53
N GLY A 6 -1.40 4.88 -3.01
CA GLY A 6 -2.73 4.52 -3.44
C GLY A 6 -3.82 5.21 -2.64
N LEU A 7 -5.05 5.06 -3.09
CA LEU A 7 -6.23 5.48 -2.37
C LEU A 7 -6.53 4.47 -1.25
N CYS A 8 -6.56 4.91 -0.01
CA CYS A 8 -6.79 4.03 1.12
C CYS A 8 -8.25 3.54 1.15
N LYS A 9 -8.45 2.22 1.20
CA LYS A 9 -9.76 1.59 1.41
C LYS A 9 -9.96 1.08 2.84
N GLY A 10 -8.91 1.12 3.66
CA GLY A 10 -8.92 0.69 5.06
C GLY A 10 -8.32 -0.71 5.27
N ILE A 11 -8.50 -1.26 6.48
CA ILE A 11 -8.02 -2.59 6.84
C ILE A 11 -9.12 -3.61 6.57
N SER A 12 -8.76 -4.67 5.86
CA SER A 12 -9.60 -5.83 5.58
C SER A 12 -8.98 -7.09 6.18
N THR A 13 -9.82 -8.07 6.46
CA THR A 13 -9.43 -9.33 7.07
C THR A 13 -9.78 -10.47 6.12
N LYS A 14 -8.87 -11.42 5.95
CA LYS A 14 -9.08 -12.60 5.13
C LYS A 14 -8.76 -13.85 5.94
N GLU A 15 -9.73 -14.76 5.98
CA GLU A 15 -9.56 -16.06 6.59
C GLU A 15 -8.96 -17.05 5.58
N LYS A 16 -8.03 -17.86 6.06
CA LYS A 16 -7.41 -18.97 5.33
C LYS A 16 -7.54 -20.27 6.14
N MET A 17 -7.53 -21.39 5.43
CA MET A 17 -7.63 -22.74 6.03
C MET A 17 -8.85 -22.87 6.94
N ASN A 18 -10.03 -22.56 6.40
CA ASN A 18 -11.33 -22.65 7.08
C ASN A 18 -11.36 -21.90 8.44
N GLY A 19 -10.88 -20.66 8.48
CA GLY A 19 -10.92 -19.81 9.69
C GLY A 19 -9.74 -19.99 10.66
N THR A 20 -8.83 -20.94 10.41
CA THR A 20 -7.70 -21.21 11.33
C THR A 20 -6.63 -20.10 11.27
N ILE A 21 -6.47 -19.45 10.11
CA ILE A 21 -5.50 -18.37 9.93
C ILE A 21 -6.24 -17.11 9.52
N ILE A 22 -6.11 -16.07 10.34
CA ILE A 22 -6.67 -14.75 10.07
C ILE A 22 -5.53 -13.84 9.62
N GLU A 23 -5.59 -13.38 8.36
CA GLU A 23 -4.64 -12.42 7.81
C GLU A 23 -5.29 -11.05 7.68
N HIS A 24 -4.59 -10.01 8.14
CA HIS A 24 -5.04 -8.63 8.02
C HIS A 24 -4.26 -7.89 6.94
N TYR A 25 -4.97 -7.08 6.18
CA TYR A 25 -4.45 -6.36 5.03
C TYR A 25 -4.87 -4.89 5.09
N LEU A 26 -3.91 -3.96 4.96
CA LEU A 26 -4.24 -2.60 4.54
C LEU A 26 -4.46 -2.61 3.04
N VAL A 27 -5.64 -2.20 2.59
CA VAL A 27 -6.01 -2.20 1.17
C VAL A 27 -5.84 -0.80 0.61
N LEU A 28 -5.01 -0.70 -0.41
CA LEU A 28 -4.83 0.50 -1.23
C LEU A 28 -5.33 0.20 -2.64
N THR A 29 -5.89 1.19 -3.33
CA THR A 29 -6.09 1.09 -4.77
C THR A 29 -5.18 2.02 -5.55
N ALA A 30 -4.67 1.51 -6.67
CA ALA A 30 -3.81 2.26 -7.57
C ALA A 30 -4.24 1.99 -9.02
N PRO A 31 -4.07 2.98 -9.92
CA PRO A 31 -4.24 2.74 -11.34
C PRO A 31 -3.19 1.72 -11.80
N GLY A 32 -3.65 0.69 -12.50
CA GLY A 32 -2.81 -0.33 -13.13
C GLY A 32 -3.38 -0.69 -14.49
N LYS A 33 -2.69 -1.59 -15.20
CA LYS A 33 -3.16 -2.11 -16.48
C LYS A 33 -3.62 -3.54 -16.31
N ASP A 34 -4.75 -3.87 -16.91
CA ASP A 34 -5.19 -5.26 -17.02
C ASP A 34 -4.34 -6.03 -18.06
N GLN A 35 -4.65 -7.31 -18.22
CA GLN A 35 -3.98 -8.18 -19.19
C GLN A 35 -4.18 -7.77 -20.66
N PHE A 36 -5.12 -6.85 -20.94
CA PHE A 36 -5.42 -6.31 -22.26
C PHE A 36 -4.90 -4.87 -22.43
N GLY A 37 -4.22 -4.32 -21.42
CA GLY A 37 -3.64 -2.98 -21.44
C GLY A 37 -4.60 -1.84 -21.09
N GLN A 38 -5.82 -2.13 -20.65
CA GLN A 38 -6.80 -1.13 -20.21
C GLN A 38 -6.49 -0.63 -18.80
N ASP A 39 -6.70 0.67 -18.57
CA ASP A 39 -6.50 1.28 -17.26
C ASP A 39 -7.62 0.84 -16.30
N VAL A 40 -7.24 0.14 -15.23
CA VAL A 40 -8.14 -0.39 -14.21
C VAL A 40 -7.65 -0.01 -12.81
N GLU A 41 -8.59 0.18 -11.88
CA GLU A 41 -8.27 0.39 -10.47
C GLU A 41 -7.95 -0.97 -9.83
N GLN A 42 -6.67 -1.21 -9.53
CA GLN A 42 -6.22 -2.45 -8.91
C GLN A 42 -6.15 -2.32 -7.40
N SER A 43 -6.68 -3.32 -6.69
CA SER A 43 -6.56 -3.43 -5.24
C SER A 43 -5.26 -4.11 -4.84
N ILE A 44 -4.46 -3.42 -4.03
CA ILE A 44 -3.19 -3.87 -3.50
C ILE A 44 -3.37 -4.12 -2.00
N GLY A 45 -3.24 -5.37 -1.58
CA GLY A 45 -3.30 -5.76 -0.17
C GLY A 45 -1.91 -5.78 0.45
N LEU A 46 -1.66 -4.90 1.42
CA LEU A 46 -0.43 -4.87 2.20
C LEU A 46 -0.63 -5.66 3.49
N LYS A 47 0.18 -6.70 3.71
CA LYS A 47 0.08 -7.54 4.91
C LYS A 47 0.43 -6.74 6.16
N VAL A 48 -0.43 -6.86 7.17
CA VAL A 48 -0.28 -6.22 8.47
C VAL A 48 0.18 -7.26 9.48
N SER A 49 1.25 -6.97 10.21
CA SER A 49 1.73 -7.85 11.27
C SER A 49 0.86 -7.75 12.52
N LYS A 50 0.84 -8.80 13.35
CA LYS A 50 0.11 -8.79 14.64
C LYS A 50 0.52 -7.60 15.52
N ARG A 51 1.82 -7.31 15.61
CA ARG A 51 2.36 -6.18 16.37
C ARG A 51 1.76 -4.83 15.92
N GLN A 52 1.56 -4.63 14.62
CA GLN A 52 0.97 -3.41 14.08
C GLN A 52 -0.54 -3.33 14.37
N LEU A 53 -1.25 -4.47 14.36
CA LEU A 53 -2.65 -4.49 14.79
C LEU A 53 -2.77 -4.10 16.25
N ASP A 54 -1.94 -4.69 17.11
CA ASP A 54 -1.90 -4.39 18.54
C ASP A 54 -1.53 -2.93 18.81
N SER A 55 -0.77 -2.28 17.92
CA SER A 55 -0.44 -0.85 18.01
C SER A 55 -1.56 0.08 17.51
N GLY A 56 -2.72 -0.45 17.11
CA GLY A 56 -3.88 0.34 16.70
C GLY A 56 -3.81 0.89 15.28
N ILE A 57 -3.07 0.22 14.38
CA ILE A 57 -2.91 0.64 12.98
C ILE A 57 -4.26 0.80 12.25
N GLU A 58 -5.27 0.02 12.62
CA GLU A 58 -6.63 0.16 12.09
C GLU A 58 -7.22 1.55 12.35
N ASN A 59 -7.11 2.03 13.59
CA ASN A 59 -7.61 3.35 13.96
C ASN A 59 -6.81 4.46 13.29
N ALA A 60 -5.49 4.26 13.12
CA ALA A 60 -4.65 5.21 12.40
C ALA A 60 -5.09 5.40 10.95
N TYR A 61 -5.53 4.32 10.28
CA TYR A 61 -5.94 4.37 8.87
C TYR A 61 -7.40 4.76 8.61
N LYS A 62 -8.30 4.69 9.60
CA LYS A 62 -9.72 5.10 9.45
C LYS A 62 -9.87 6.51 8.91
N LYS A 63 -9.06 7.46 9.38
CA LYS A 63 -9.11 8.86 8.94
C LYS A 63 -8.62 9.10 7.51
N TYR A 64 -7.91 8.14 6.92
CA TYR A 64 -7.35 8.24 5.58
C TYR A 64 -8.19 7.52 4.53
N ILE A 65 -9.29 6.85 4.91
CA ILE A 65 -10.16 6.17 3.94
C ILE A 65 -10.67 7.18 2.91
N GLY A 66 -10.54 6.84 1.63
CA GLY A 66 -10.86 7.73 0.51
C GLY A 66 -9.82 8.81 0.23
N GLN A 67 -8.69 8.82 0.93
CA GLN A 67 -7.57 9.74 0.67
C GLN A 67 -6.39 8.99 0.05
N GLN A 68 -5.62 9.72 -0.76
CA GLN A 68 -4.36 9.21 -1.29
C GLN A 68 -3.30 9.24 -0.19
N VAL A 69 -2.69 8.08 0.08
CA VAL A 69 -1.64 7.92 1.10
C VAL A 69 -0.41 7.28 0.47
N ALA A 70 0.76 7.61 1.01
CA ALA A 70 1.98 6.85 0.80
C ALA A 70 2.25 6.03 2.05
N VAL A 71 2.46 4.74 1.89
CA VAL A 71 2.59 3.79 3.00
C VAL A 71 3.95 3.11 2.92
N PRO A 72 4.72 3.06 4.01
CA PRO A 72 6.03 2.42 4.00
C PRO A 72 5.85 0.90 3.96
N VAL A 73 6.53 0.26 3.01
CA VAL A 73 6.39 -1.17 2.74
C VAL A 73 7.75 -1.83 2.57
N TYR A 74 7.79 -3.14 2.80
CA TYR A 74 8.85 -4.00 2.32
C TYR A 74 8.27 -5.13 1.47
N ALA A 75 9.00 -5.52 0.43
CA ALA A 75 8.65 -6.64 -0.42
C ALA A 75 9.34 -7.91 0.09
N LYS A 76 8.57 -9.00 0.21
CA LYS A 76 9.06 -10.33 0.53
C LYS A 76 8.77 -11.27 -0.63
N ALA A 77 9.82 -11.70 -1.32
CA ALA A 77 9.70 -12.73 -2.34
C ALA A 77 9.28 -14.07 -1.72
N TRP A 78 8.45 -14.81 -2.43
CA TRP A 78 8.06 -16.16 -2.06
C TRP A 78 8.03 -17.06 -3.29
N LYS A 79 8.19 -18.36 -3.02
CA LYS A 79 8.07 -19.43 -4.01
C LYS A 79 7.11 -20.47 -3.45
N SER A 80 6.24 -21.02 -4.29
CA SER A 80 5.36 -22.11 -3.88
C SER A 80 6.20 -23.32 -3.48
N LYS A 81 5.67 -24.14 -2.56
CA LYS A 81 6.37 -25.37 -2.11
C LYS A 81 6.66 -26.34 -3.26
N THR A 82 5.78 -26.38 -4.26
CA THR A 82 5.93 -27.19 -5.49
C THR A 82 6.88 -26.55 -6.51
N GLY A 83 7.32 -25.31 -6.28
CA GLY A 83 8.25 -24.58 -7.13
C GLY A 83 7.69 -24.02 -8.44
N THR A 84 6.39 -24.24 -8.70
CA THR A 84 5.70 -23.85 -9.94
C THR A 84 5.25 -22.38 -9.97
N ALA A 85 5.22 -21.70 -8.82
CA ALA A 85 4.83 -20.30 -8.73
C ALA A 85 5.82 -19.51 -7.88
N PHE A 86 6.02 -18.26 -8.24
CA PHE A 86 6.79 -17.28 -7.49
C PHE A 86 6.01 -15.97 -7.47
N GLY A 87 6.27 -15.15 -6.45
CA GLY A 87 5.60 -13.88 -6.31
C GLY A 87 6.30 -12.99 -5.29
N MET A 88 5.73 -11.81 -5.10
CA MET A 88 6.16 -10.88 -4.06
C MET A 88 4.95 -10.50 -3.22
N ASP A 89 5.08 -10.65 -1.90
CA ASP A 89 4.13 -10.11 -0.95
C ASP A 89 4.63 -8.75 -0.46
N LEU A 90 3.74 -7.77 -0.40
CA LEU A 90 4.02 -6.50 0.26
C LEU A 90 3.55 -6.55 1.71
N TRP A 91 4.39 -6.06 2.61
CA TRP A 91 4.14 -5.97 4.04
C TRP A 91 4.35 -4.52 4.50
N LEU A 92 3.58 -4.08 5.50
CA LEU A 92 3.83 -2.80 6.16
C LEU A 92 5.20 -2.81 6.84
N SER A 93 6.04 -1.82 6.54
CA SER A 93 7.32 -1.62 7.23
C SER A 93 7.19 -0.64 8.39
N ASP A 94 8.23 -0.59 9.23
CA ASP A 94 8.39 0.41 10.29
C ASP A 94 7.19 0.46 11.25
N ASP A 95 6.73 1.67 11.62
CA ASP A 95 5.52 1.90 12.41
C ASP A 95 4.23 1.69 11.58
N GLY A 96 4.37 1.51 10.27
CA GLY A 96 3.29 1.33 9.31
C GLY A 96 2.47 2.59 9.07
N LEU A 97 2.84 3.75 9.59
CA LEU A 97 2.06 4.98 9.45
C LEU A 97 2.25 5.63 8.07
N PRO A 98 1.27 6.40 7.57
CA PRO A 98 1.43 7.10 6.30
C PRO A 98 2.60 8.10 6.33
N VAL A 99 3.39 8.07 5.26
CA VAL A 99 4.48 9.03 5.05
C VAL A 99 3.89 10.29 4.40
N PRO A 100 4.28 11.51 4.86
CA PRO A 100 3.88 12.75 4.21
C PRO A 100 4.34 12.77 2.75
N VAL A 101 3.39 12.85 1.81
CA VAL A 101 3.70 13.09 0.40
C VAL A 101 3.85 14.59 0.22
N GLN A 102 5.08 15.09 0.31
CA GLN A 102 5.35 16.48 -0.02
C GLN A 102 5.22 16.64 -1.53
N ARG A 103 4.11 17.26 -1.98
CA ARG A 103 3.98 17.68 -3.37
C ARG A 103 5.06 18.73 -3.63
N VAL A 104 6.12 18.34 -4.34
CA VAL A 104 7.04 19.33 -4.91
C VAL A 104 6.23 20.11 -5.93
N GLN A 105 5.75 21.29 -5.54
CA GLN A 105 5.18 22.21 -6.51
C GLN A 105 6.29 22.53 -7.53
N PRO A 106 6.02 22.47 -8.84
CA PRO A 106 6.95 22.99 -9.82
C PRO A 106 7.27 24.42 -9.43
N ARG A 107 8.55 24.72 -9.17
CA ARG A 107 8.99 26.09 -8.92
C ARG A 107 8.52 26.91 -10.13
N PRO A 108 7.76 28.00 -9.95
CA PRO A 108 7.42 28.88 -11.06
C PRO A 108 8.73 29.25 -11.76
N ALA A 109 8.80 29.05 -13.07
CA ALA A 109 9.94 29.50 -13.85
C ALA A 109 10.15 30.98 -13.50
N ALA A 110 11.36 31.32 -13.04
CA ALA A 110 11.70 32.70 -12.74
C ALA A 110 11.36 33.51 -14.00
N VAL A 111 10.38 34.41 -13.87
CA VAL A 111 10.17 35.46 -14.86
C VAL A 111 11.51 36.17 -14.97
N ALA A 112 12.17 36.02 -16.11
CA ALA A 112 13.32 36.83 -16.46
C ALA A 112 12.82 38.29 -16.49
N GLY A 113 12.96 38.96 -15.34
CA GLY A 113 12.71 40.37 -15.20
C GLY A 113 13.63 41.09 -16.17
N GLY A 114 13.03 41.92 -17.02
CA GLY A 114 13.74 42.72 -17.98
C GLY A 114 14.71 43.69 -17.31
N ASN A 115 15.78 43.97 -18.04
CA ASN A 115 16.29 45.30 -18.34
C ASN A 115 17.12 45.22 -19.61
#